data_AF-A0A3R9QLU1-F1
#
_entry.id   AF-A0A3R9QLU1-F1
#
_cell.length_a   1.000
_cell.length_b   1.000
_cell.length_c   1.000
_cell.angle_alpha   90.00
_cell.angle_beta   90.00
_cell.angle_gamma   90.00
#
_symmetry.space_group_name_H-M   'P 1'
#
loop_
_entity.id
_entity.type
_entity.pdbx_description
1 polymer ?
#
loop_
_entity_poly.entity_id
_entity_poly.type
_entity_poly.pdbx_seq_one_letter_code
_entity_poly.pdbx_strand_id
1 'polypeptide(L)' 'GVKRVSQYLRSINCPMSESTIHRCMREGAIPFKKPTPRIVLFDLDEIDKWIDEGGS' A
#
# COMPACT_ATOMS: atom_id res chain seq x y z
N GLY A 1 -2.74 -4.04 7.01
CA GLY A 1 -2.55 -5.29 6.27
C GLY A 1 -2.99 -5.14 4.82
N VAL A 2 -2.40 -5.91 3.91
CA VAL A 2 -2.50 -5.74 2.43
C VAL A 2 -3.94 -5.73 1.92
N LYS A 3 -4.78 -6.66 2.38
CA LYS A 3 -6.20 -6.75 2.00
C LYS A 3 -6.98 -5.45 2.24
N ARG A 4 -6.74 -4.79 3.39
CA ARG A 4 -7.42 -3.54 3.74
C ARG A 4 -6.97 -2.38 2.84
N VAL A 5 -5.69 -2.34 2.49
CA VAL A 5 -5.15 -1.36 1.53
C VAL A 5 -5.69 -1.62 0.13
N SER A 6 -5.74 -2.87 -0.33
CA SER A 6 -6.35 -3.21 -1.63
C SER A 6 -7.79 -2.71 -1.73
N GLN A 7 -8.58 -2.88 -0.67
CA GLN A 7 -9.95 -2.37 -0.61
C GLN A 7 -10.01 -0.84 -0.58
N TYR A 8 -9.12 -0.19 0.17
CA TYR A 8 -9.01 1.26 0.22
C TYR A 8 -8.65 1.85 -1.15
N LEU A 9 -7.59 1.34 -1.76
CA LEU A 9 -7.13 1.70 -3.10
C LEU A 9 -8.24 1.54 -4.15
N ARG A 10 -9.05 0.49 -4.04
CA ARG A 10 -10.23 0.30 -4.89
C ARG A 10 -11.31 1.38 -4.69
N SER A 11 -11.48 1.89 -3.47
CA SER A 11 -12.47 2.93 -3.17
C SER A 11 -12.11 4.31 -3.72
N ILE A 12 -10.81 4.57 -3.92
CA ILE A 12 -10.28 5.84 -4.45
C ILE A 12 -9.93 5.76 -5.95
N ASN A 13 -10.54 4.81 -6.68
CA ASN A 13 -10.31 4.56 -8.12
C ASN A 13 -8.87 4.17 -8.50
N CYS A 14 -8.06 3.67 -7.56
CA CYS A 14 -6.73 3.12 -7.81
C CYS A 14 -6.69 1.60 -7.54
N PRO A 15 -7.49 0.75 -8.20
CA PRO A 15 -7.59 -0.66 -7.83
C PRO A 15 -6.25 -1.40 -8.01
N MET A 16 -5.67 -1.85 -6.89
CA MET A 16 -4.51 -2.76 -6.90
C MET A 16 -4.86 -4.12 -6.30
N SER A 17 -4.41 -5.17 -6.98
CA SER A 17 -4.50 -6.53 -6.46
C SER A 17 -3.56 -6.72 -5.27
N GLU A 18 -3.90 -7.64 -4.37
CA GLU A 18 -3.03 -7.97 -3.22
C GLU A 18 -1.63 -8.40 -3.68
N SER A 19 -1.54 -9.13 -4.79
CA SER A 19 -0.27 -9.54 -5.43
C SER A 19 0.54 -8.34 -5.93
N THR A 20 -0.11 -7.32 -6.52
CA THR A 20 0.56 -6.07 -6.93
C THR A 20 1.11 -5.34 -5.72
N ILE A 21 0.33 -5.19 -4.66
CA ILE A 21 0.78 -4.53 -3.42
C ILE A 21 1.95 -5.29 -2.81
N HIS A 22 1.89 -6.62 -2.76
CA HIS A 22 3.01 -7.44 -2.30
C HIS A 22 4.27 -7.29 -3.16
N ARG A 23 4.12 -7.04 -4.46
CA ARG A 23 5.25 -6.72 -5.34
C ARG A 23 5.80 -5.34 -5.03
N CYS A 24 4.96 -4.32 -4.95
CA CYS A 24 5.36 -2.95 -4.58
C CYS A 24 6.05 -2.90 -3.22
N MET A 25 5.59 -3.68 -2.24
CA MET A 25 6.27 -3.82 -0.94
C MET A 25 7.67 -4.42 -1.06
N ARG A 26 7.86 -5.39 -1.96
CA ARG A 26 9.19 -5.99 -2.21
C ARG A 26 10.11 -5.04 -2.97
N GLU A 27 9.56 -4.27 -3.89
CA GLU A 27 10.28 -3.28 -4.69
C GLU A 27 10.51 -1.97 -3.93
N GLY A 28 9.86 -1.77 -2.78
CA GLY A 28 9.93 -0.53 -2.01
C GLY A 28 9.12 0.62 -2.63
N ALA A 29 8.23 0.31 -3.58
CA ALA A 29 7.43 1.28 -4.33
C ALA A 29 6.20 1.78 -3.56
N ILE A 30 5.75 1.08 -2.51
CA ILE A 30 4.60 1.50 -1.68
C ILE A 30 5.07 1.72 -0.24
N PRO A 31 4.65 2.80 0.44
CA PRO A 31 4.99 3.00 1.84
C PRO A 31 4.30 1.95 2.72
N PHE A 32 5.08 1.27 3.56
CA PHE A 32 4.58 0.35 4.57
C PHE A 32 5.45 0.36 5.82
N LYS A 33 4.84 0.12 6.97
CA LYS A 33 5.50 0.00 8.27
C LYS A 33 5.50 -1.45 8.72
N LYS A 34 6.66 -1.93 9.17
CA LYS A 34 6.83 -3.31 9.62
C LYS A 34 7.44 -3.34 11.03
N PRO A 35 6.69 -2.94 12.07
CA PRO A 35 7.22 -2.88 13.44
C PRO A 35 7.62 -4.26 13.97
N THR A 36 7.04 -5.34 13.43
CA THR A 36 7.49 -6.71 13.69
C THR A 36 7.49 -7.53 12.39
N PRO A 37 8.28 -8.61 12.27
CA PRO A 37 8.33 -9.42 11.05
C PRO A 37 6.98 -10.00 10.59
N ARG A 38 6.03 -10.14 11.53
CA ARG A 38 4.69 -10.70 11.30
C ARG A 38 3.62 -9.66 11.00
N ILE A 39 3.85 -8.39 11.33
CA ILE A 39 2.83 -7.33 11.22
C ILE A 39 3.23 -6.34 10.13
N VAL A 40 2.32 -6.16 9.17
CA VAL A 40 2.41 -5.14 8.14
C VAL A 40 1.31 -4.10 8.36
N LEU A 41 1.75 -2.89 8.65
CA LEU A 41 0.93 -1.70 8.78
C LEU A 41 1.09 -0.84 7.53
N PHE A 42 -0.01 -0.23 7.14
CA PHE A 42 -0.03 0.76 6.08
C PHE A 42 -0.66 1.99 6.67
N ASP A 43 0.05 3.09 6.56
CA ASP A 43 -0.40 4.38 7.00
C ASP A 43 -1.19 5.02 5.85
N LEU A 44 -2.46 5.33 6.08
CA LEU A 44 -3.30 5.84 5.00
C LEU A 44 -2.84 7.23 4.58
N ASP A 45 -2.31 8.05 5.49
CA ASP A 45 -1.78 9.37 5.17
C ASP A 45 -0.53 9.26 4.28
N GLU A 46 0.33 8.26 4.52
CA GLU A 46 1.50 8.00 3.65
C GLU A 46 1.08 7.43 2.30
N ILE A 47 0.05 6.58 2.27
CA ILE A 47 -0.50 6.03 1.01
C ILE A 47 -1.13 7.15 0.17
N ASP A 48 -1.92 8.02 0.77
CA ASP A 48 -2.55 9.15 0.08
C ASP A 48 -1.49 10.09 -0.48
N LYS A 49 -0.46 10.40 0.31
CA LYS A 49 0.66 11.21 -0.14
C LYS A 49 1.42 10.54 -1.30
N TRP A 50 1.67 9.24 -1.22
CA TRP A 50 2.32 8.48 -2.29
C TRP A 50 1.50 8.48 -3.59
N ILE A 51 0.18 8.41 -3.49
CA ILE A 51 -0.71 8.51 -4.65
C ILE A 51 -0.67 9.90 -5.25
N ASP A 52 -0.71 10.94 -4.41
CA ASP A 52 -0.67 12.34 -4.83
C ASP A 52 0.69 12.72 -5.46
N GLU A 53 1.78 12.14 -4.97
CA GLU A 53 3.14 12.31 -5.53
C GLU A 53 3.38 11.53 -6.85
N GLY A 54 2.36 10.82 -7.36
CA GLY A 54 2.38 10.25 -8.70
C GLY A 54 2.78 8.78 -8.76
N GLY A 55 2.43 7.99 -7.74
CA GLY A 55 2.63 6.54 -7.60
C GLY A 55 3.07 5.81 -8.88
N SER A 56 4.39 5.82 -9.13
CA SER A 56 5.04 5.24 -10.31
C SER A 56 6.18 4.34 -9.91
#